data_AF-A0A969HIX0-F1
#
_entry.id   AF-A0A969HIX0-F1
#
_cell.length_a   1.000
_cell.length_b   1.000
_cell.length_c   1.000
_cell.angle_alpha   90.00
_cell.angle_beta   90.00
_cell.angle_gamma   90.00
#
_symmetry.space_group_name_H-M   'P 1'
#
loop_
_entity.id
_entity.type
_entity.pdbx_description
1 polymer ?
#
loop_
_entity_poly.entity_id
_entity_poly.type
_entity_poly.pdbx_seq_one_letter_code
_entity_poly.pdbx_strand_id
1 'polypeptide(L)'
;MKLIPQDDGTTLYEEIGSFDGEGSELKIVIPNNFFGEGILDWAKLALAINQGAHYDAKTNPFWYDSDSFYNLLLSTPEDIKMIDFLVYFDRMNRAKAKSIDEALRAFSQNMKSAPLSLPARTREEADLILEQLRSYAKEIPASKLGGVGTLEDFPAYVRTLSSFTLKTTKGKFDAVIPAGVEIYGRADGLGRRQVFVNKTPTTGDVDISYYEKRINLYGCGLSQVLECPRLAPNPSFWVNVMTPYMPIVSNGKEPDLSVLAEAIADSLRRVAGQLKKQAGEERTDSSLTREKYPLRSR
;
A
#
# COMPACT_ATOMS: atom_id res chain seq x y z
N MET A 1 3.83 -30.76 -0.42
CA MET A 1 4.85 -30.49 -1.46
C MET A 1 6.15 -30.02 -0.81
N LYS A 2 7.31 -30.45 -1.30
CA LYS A 2 8.66 -30.03 -0.88
C LYS A 2 9.38 -29.41 -2.08
N LEU A 3 9.96 -28.23 -1.90
CA LEU A 3 10.73 -27.54 -2.94
C LEU A 3 12.21 -27.93 -2.85
N ILE A 4 12.83 -28.17 -4.02
CA ILE A 4 14.24 -28.56 -4.16
C ILE A 4 14.92 -27.53 -5.09
N PRO A 5 15.61 -26.51 -4.53
CA PRO A 5 16.34 -25.52 -5.31
C PRO A 5 17.41 -26.19 -6.18
N GLN A 6 17.63 -25.66 -7.38
CA GLN A 6 18.67 -26.09 -8.32
C GLN A 6 19.73 -25.00 -8.47
N ASP A 7 20.94 -25.39 -8.89
CA ASP A 7 22.07 -24.46 -9.06
C ASP A 7 21.87 -23.47 -10.22
N ASP A 8 20.97 -23.78 -11.16
CA ASP A 8 20.61 -22.92 -12.29
C ASP A 8 19.52 -21.87 -11.95
N GLY A 9 19.13 -21.79 -10.67
CA GLY A 9 18.08 -20.89 -10.20
C GLY A 9 16.66 -21.41 -10.41
N THR A 10 16.49 -22.60 -11.01
CA THR A 10 15.19 -23.27 -11.07
C THR A 10 14.86 -23.95 -9.73
N THR A 11 13.62 -24.35 -9.54
CA THR A 11 13.18 -25.08 -8.35
C THR A 11 12.33 -26.27 -8.78
N LEU A 12 12.76 -27.48 -8.44
CA LEU A 12 11.96 -28.68 -8.59
C LEU A 12 11.04 -28.85 -7.37
N TYR A 13 10.01 -29.69 -7.50
CA TYR A 13 9.17 -30.03 -6.36
C TYR A 13 8.94 -31.53 -6.27
N GLU A 14 8.76 -31.99 -5.03
CA GLU A 14 8.43 -33.37 -4.66
C GLU A 14 7.11 -33.37 -3.89
N GLU A 15 6.17 -34.24 -4.27
CA GLU A 15 4.94 -34.42 -3.51
C GLU A 15 5.20 -35.34 -2.31
N ILE A 16 5.19 -34.78 -1.11
CA ILE A 16 5.53 -35.47 0.14
C ILE A 16 4.29 -35.91 0.96
N GLY A 17 3.09 -35.70 0.44
CA GLY A 17 1.82 -36.01 1.10
C GLY A 17 0.70 -35.03 0.78
N SER A 18 -0.52 -35.38 1.18
CA SER A 18 -1.73 -34.56 1.10
C SER A 18 -2.02 -33.85 2.43
N PHE A 19 -2.62 -32.67 2.36
CA PHE A 19 -3.16 -31.94 3.50
C PHE A 19 -4.67 -31.84 3.34
N ASP A 20 -5.42 -32.42 4.28
CA ASP A 20 -6.89 -32.56 4.18
C ASP A 20 -7.65 -31.41 4.88
N GLY A 21 -6.95 -30.32 5.23
CA GLY A 21 -7.56 -29.13 5.82
C GLY A 21 -7.94 -28.07 4.78
N GLU A 22 -8.70 -27.05 5.22
CA GLU A 22 -8.95 -25.87 4.39
C GLU A 22 -7.67 -25.01 4.29
N GLY A 23 -7.27 -24.66 3.06
CA GLY A 23 -6.14 -23.79 2.79
C GLY A 23 -4.85 -24.53 2.42
N SER A 24 -3.71 -23.89 2.70
CA SER A 24 -2.38 -24.41 2.37
C SER A 24 -1.52 -24.48 3.62
N GLU A 25 -0.94 -25.64 3.92
CA GLU A 25 0.09 -25.77 4.94
C GLU A 25 1.49 -25.60 4.32
N LEU A 26 2.28 -24.68 4.88
CA LEU A 26 3.69 -24.51 4.52
C LEU A 26 4.56 -24.79 5.74
N LYS A 27 5.37 -25.86 5.68
CA LYS A 27 6.34 -26.20 6.70
C LYS A 27 7.75 -25.80 6.27
N ILE A 28 8.35 -24.85 6.98
CA ILE A 28 9.73 -24.40 6.78
C ILE A 28 10.57 -24.86 7.97
N VAL A 29 11.64 -25.61 7.70
CA VAL A 29 12.61 -26.02 8.73
C VAL A 29 13.83 -25.11 8.61
N ILE A 30 14.07 -24.30 9.63
CA ILE A 30 15.27 -23.46 9.72
C ILE A 30 16.25 -24.15 10.68
N PRO A 31 17.44 -24.55 10.20
CA PRO A 31 18.33 -25.45 10.95
C PRO A 31 18.94 -24.85 12.22
N ASN A 32 18.99 -23.52 12.32
CA ASN A 32 19.44 -22.81 13.51
C ASN A 32 18.29 -22.00 14.12
N ASN A 33 18.28 -21.90 15.45
CA ASN A 33 17.36 -21.00 16.13
C ASN A 33 17.82 -19.55 15.96
N PHE A 34 17.42 -18.93 14.87
CA PHE A 34 17.59 -17.48 14.64
C PHE A 34 16.50 -16.64 15.30
N PHE A 35 15.53 -17.28 15.96
CA PHE A 35 14.33 -16.62 16.45
C PHE A 35 14.47 -16.24 17.93
N GLY A 36 14.45 -14.93 18.20
CA GLY A 36 14.41 -14.38 19.54
C GLY A 36 12.99 -14.23 20.10
N GLU A 37 12.88 -13.63 21.27
CA GLU A 37 11.59 -13.20 21.81
C GLU A 37 10.90 -12.20 20.86
N GLY A 38 9.57 -12.28 20.76
CA GLY A 38 8.78 -11.36 19.92
C GLY A 38 8.76 -11.67 18.42
N ILE A 39 9.30 -12.81 17.97
CA ILE A 39 9.34 -13.19 16.53
C ILE A 39 7.95 -13.16 15.85
N LEU A 40 6.87 -13.41 16.62
CA LEU A 40 5.49 -13.40 16.12
C LEU A 40 4.79 -12.05 16.29
N ASP A 41 5.44 -11.02 16.82
CA ASP A 41 4.77 -9.73 17.06
C ASP A 41 4.35 -9.06 15.75
N TRP A 42 5.14 -9.27 14.70
CA TRP A 42 4.78 -8.92 13.34
C TRP A 42 3.49 -9.58 12.84
N ALA A 43 3.31 -10.88 13.13
CA ALA A 43 2.08 -11.58 12.78
C ALA A 43 0.88 -11.04 13.59
N LYS A 44 1.08 -10.74 14.88
CA LYS A 44 0.03 -10.13 15.71
C LYS A 44 -0.37 -8.74 15.20
N LEU A 45 0.59 -7.92 14.78
CA LEU A 45 0.34 -6.60 14.19
C LEU A 45 -0.44 -6.71 12.87
N ALA A 46 -0.04 -7.63 12.00
CA ALA A 46 -0.77 -7.90 10.77
C ALA A 46 -2.22 -8.32 11.05
N LEU A 47 -2.44 -9.23 12.01
CA LEU A 47 -3.78 -9.64 12.42
C LEU A 47 -4.60 -8.47 13.00
N ALA A 48 -3.98 -7.63 13.83
CA ALA A 48 -4.64 -6.49 14.47
C ALA A 48 -5.15 -5.44 13.46
N ILE A 49 -4.52 -5.34 12.29
CA ILE A 49 -4.90 -4.38 11.26
C ILE A 49 -5.66 -5.00 10.09
N ASN A 50 -5.74 -6.34 10.02
CA ASN A 50 -6.37 -7.05 8.91
C ASN A 50 -7.90 -7.10 9.04
N GLN A 51 -8.54 -5.95 8.86
CA GLN A 51 -10.00 -5.80 8.80
C GLN A 51 -10.40 -4.82 7.69
N GLY A 52 -11.70 -4.61 7.51
CA GLY A 52 -12.23 -3.67 6.53
C GLY A 52 -12.23 -4.21 5.10
N ALA A 53 -12.15 -3.31 4.11
CA ALA A 53 -12.31 -3.66 2.70
C ALA A 53 -10.97 -3.76 1.97
N HIS A 54 -10.97 -4.51 0.86
CA HIS A 54 -9.85 -4.64 -0.07
C HIS A 54 -10.30 -4.25 -1.47
N TYR A 55 -9.35 -3.79 -2.28
CA TYR A 55 -9.57 -3.62 -3.71
C TYR A 55 -9.60 -4.99 -4.40
N ASP A 56 -10.70 -5.29 -5.10
CA ASP A 56 -10.96 -6.57 -5.77
C ASP A 56 -11.18 -6.43 -7.28
N ALA A 57 -11.08 -5.21 -7.81
CA ALA A 57 -11.27 -4.94 -9.23
C ALA A 57 -9.97 -5.11 -10.03
N LYS A 58 -10.10 -4.96 -11.35
CA LYS A 58 -8.99 -5.08 -12.31
C LYS A 58 -7.96 -3.97 -12.16
N THR A 59 -6.76 -4.18 -12.67
CA THR A 59 -5.72 -3.13 -12.72
C THR A 59 -6.16 -1.96 -13.59
N ASN A 60 -5.67 -0.75 -13.30
CA ASN A 60 -6.06 0.45 -14.03
C ASN A 60 -4.90 1.00 -14.91
N PRO A 61 -5.15 1.42 -16.16
CA PRO A 61 -4.11 1.96 -17.05
C PRO A 61 -3.39 3.21 -16.51
N PHE A 62 -4.02 3.99 -15.62
CA PHE A 62 -3.39 5.15 -15.01
C PHE A 62 -2.34 4.78 -13.96
N TRP A 63 -2.29 3.52 -13.52
CA TRP A 63 -1.29 3.04 -12.55
C TRP A 63 0.06 2.67 -13.16
N TYR A 64 0.17 2.77 -14.49
CA TYR A 64 1.40 2.47 -15.22
C TYR A 64 1.92 3.74 -15.86
N ASP A 65 3.19 4.03 -15.63
CA ASP A 65 3.96 4.94 -16.48
C ASP A 65 4.40 4.20 -17.76
N SER A 66 5.04 4.91 -18.68
CA SER A 66 5.43 4.32 -19.97
C SER A 66 6.49 3.23 -19.83
N ASP A 67 7.43 3.40 -18.89
CA ASP A 67 8.49 2.44 -18.64
C ASP A 67 7.95 1.14 -18.04
N SER A 68 7.13 1.23 -16.99
CA SER A 68 6.50 0.09 -16.32
C SER A 68 5.51 -0.63 -17.24
N PHE A 69 4.75 0.10 -18.07
CA PHE A 69 3.85 -0.53 -19.05
C PHE A 69 4.64 -1.28 -20.13
N TYR A 70 5.72 -0.69 -20.67
CA TYR A 70 6.59 -1.39 -21.61
C TYR A 70 7.21 -2.65 -20.98
N ASN A 71 7.68 -2.57 -19.73
CA ASN A 71 8.22 -3.73 -19.02
C ASN A 71 7.15 -4.80 -18.76
N LEU A 72 5.89 -4.41 -18.54
CA LEU A 72 4.77 -5.34 -18.44
C LEU A 72 4.55 -6.11 -19.76
N LEU A 73 4.61 -5.42 -20.90
CA LEU A 73 4.54 -6.08 -22.21
C LEU A 73 5.72 -7.04 -22.42
N LEU A 74 6.94 -6.59 -22.10
CA LEU A 74 8.17 -7.37 -22.23
C LEU A 74 8.16 -8.65 -21.38
N SER A 75 7.53 -8.61 -20.21
CA SER A 75 7.43 -9.75 -19.28
C SER A 75 6.23 -10.66 -19.53
N THR A 76 5.38 -10.32 -20.50
CA THR A 76 4.22 -11.15 -20.83
C THR A 76 4.65 -12.41 -21.60
N PRO A 77 4.14 -13.62 -21.30
CA PRO A 77 4.48 -14.81 -22.08
C PRO A 77 4.12 -14.67 -23.58
N GLU A 78 4.92 -15.26 -24.47
CA GLU A 78 4.76 -15.09 -25.93
C GLU A 78 3.42 -15.61 -26.49
N ASP A 79 2.81 -16.58 -25.81
CA ASP A 79 1.55 -17.21 -26.19
C ASP A 79 0.30 -16.41 -25.80
N ILE A 80 0.45 -15.38 -24.96
CA ILE A 80 -0.64 -14.48 -24.59
C ILE A 80 -0.98 -13.56 -25.76
N LYS A 81 -2.25 -13.61 -26.18
CA LYS A 81 -2.78 -12.76 -27.24
C LYS A 81 -3.08 -11.36 -26.72
N MET A 82 -2.88 -10.35 -27.59
CA MET A 82 -3.19 -8.94 -27.30
C MET A 82 -4.59 -8.75 -26.71
N ILE A 83 -5.62 -9.36 -27.30
CA ILE A 83 -7.00 -9.21 -26.80
C ILE A 83 -7.15 -9.75 -25.38
N ASP A 84 -6.55 -10.89 -25.07
CA ASP A 84 -6.63 -11.52 -23.76
C ASP A 84 -5.82 -10.74 -22.72
N PHE A 85 -4.71 -10.10 -23.12
CA PHE A 85 -3.97 -9.16 -22.29
C PHE A 85 -4.79 -7.89 -21.96
N LEU A 86 -5.38 -7.25 -22.98
CA LEU A 86 -6.08 -5.97 -22.80
C LEU A 86 -7.31 -6.08 -21.90
N VAL A 87 -7.99 -7.23 -21.87
CA VAL A 87 -9.17 -7.42 -21.01
C VAL A 87 -8.83 -7.55 -19.52
N TYR A 88 -7.56 -7.62 -19.12
CA TYR A 88 -7.15 -7.54 -17.72
C TYR A 88 -7.28 -6.14 -17.12
N PHE A 89 -7.41 -5.11 -17.95
CA PHE A 89 -7.53 -3.72 -17.48
C PHE A 89 -8.98 -3.35 -17.16
N ASP A 90 -9.14 -2.43 -16.20
CA ASP A 90 -10.44 -1.86 -15.82
C ASP A 90 -11.17 -1.29 -17.06
N ARG A 91 -12.49 -1.48 -17.10
CA ARG A 91 -13.38 -1.06 -18.19
C ARG A 91 -13.09 -1.62 -19.58
N MET A 92 -12.16 -2.57 -19.70
CA MET A 92 -11.89 -3.27 -20.94
C MET A 92 -12.78 -4.51 -21.10
N ASN A 93 -13.29 -4.68 -22.32
CA ASN A 93 -14.00 -5.87 -22.77
C ASN A 93 -13.44 -6.31 -24.13
N ARG A 94 -13.81 -7.51 -24.59
CA ARG A 94 -13.27 -8.08 -25.84
C ARG A 94 -13.53 -7.19 -27.07
N ALA A 95 -14.64 -6.45 -27.12
CA ALA A 95 -14.95 -5.57 -28.24
C ALA A 95 -14.00 -4.36 -28.30
N LYS A 96 -13.78 -3.68 -27.17
CA LYS A 96 -12.79 -2.59 -27.07
C LYS A 96 -11.38 -3.08 -27.34
N ALA A 97 -11.01 -4.22 -26.77
CA ALA A 97 -9.70 -4.83 -26.99
C ALA A 97 -9.46 -5.16 -28.48
N LYS A 98 -10.49 -5.65 -29.19
CA LYS A 98 -10.42 -5.89 -30.63
C LYS A 98 -10.20 -4.59 -31.42
N SER A 99 -10.89 -3.51 -31.05
CA SER A 99 -10.69 -2.21 -31.69
C SER A 99 -9.26 -1.69 -31.53
N ILE A 100 -8.65 -1.87 -30.36
CA ILE A 100 -7.24 -1.50 -30.14
C ILE A 100 -6.31 -2.39 -30.97
N ASP A 101 -6.53 -3.71 -30.99
CA ASP A 101 -5.73 -4.66 -31.80
C ASP A 101 -5.80 -4.33 -33.31
N GLU A 102 -6.98 -3.99 -33.82
CA GLU A 102 -7.18 -3.58 -35.22
C GLU A 102 -6.45 -2.27 -35.54
N ALA A 103 -6.53 -1.27 -34.65
CA ALA A 103 -5.83 0.00 -34.83
C ALA A 103 -4.30 -0.18 -34.84
N LEU A 104 -3.77 -1.03 -33.96
CA LEU A 104 -2.35 -1.38 -33.92
C LEU A 104 -1.88 -2.10 -35.17
N ARG A 105 -2.67 -3.07 -35.67
CA ARG A 105 -2.34 -3.77 -36.93
C ARG A 105 -2.29 -2.80 -38.11
N ALA A 106 -3.24 -1.86 -38.20
CA ALA A 106 -3.23 -0.84 -39.24
C ALA A 106 -1.98 0.06 -39.14
N PHE A 107 -1.58 0.43 -37.92
CA PHE A 107 -0.34 1.18 -37.67
C PHE A 107 0.91 0.40 -38.10
N SER A 108 1.03 -0.88 -37.72
CA SER A 108 2.17 -1.74 -38.12
C SER A 108 2.21 -1.99 -39.64
N GLN A 109 1.05 -2.16 -40.29
CA GLN A 109 0.97 -2.31 -41.75
C GLN A 109 1.49 -1.08 -42.49
N ASN A 110 1.16 0.13 -42.02
CA ASN A 110 1.69 1.37 -42.57
C ASN A 110 3.23 1.48 -42.41
N MET A 111 3.78 0.86 -41.36
CA MET A 111 5.22 0.74 -41.10
C MET A 111 5.88 -0.44 -41.85
N LYS A 112 5.13 -1.24 -42.61
CA LYS A 112 5.58 -2.49 -43.26
C LYS A 112 6.20 -3.51 -42.28
N SER A 113 5.77 -3.51 -41.03
CA SER A 113 6.23 -4.47 -40.01
C SER A 113 5.22 -5.61 -39.83
N ALA A 114 5.73 -6.82 -39.53
CA ALA A 114 4.90 -7.96 -39.17
C ALA A 114 4.23 -7.71 -37.80
N PRO A 115 3.05 -8.31 -37.53
CA PRO A 115 2.43 -8.22 -36.21
C PRO A 115 3.34 -8.85 -35.15
N LEU A 116 3.73 -8.05 -34.16
CA LEU A 116 4.62 -8.45 -33.08
C LEU A 116 3.82 -9.09 -31.93
N SER A 117 4.41 -10.10 -31.28
CA SER A 117 3.95 -10.57 -29.96
C SER A 117 4.04 -9.44 -28.93
N LEU A 118 3.40 -9.59 -27.76
CA LEU A 118 3.46 -8.56 -26.71
C LEU A 118 4.91 -8.24 -26.28
N PRO A 119 5.81 -9.23 -26.08
CA PRO A 119 7.19 -8.95 -25.67
C PRO A 119 8.04 -8.29 -26.75
N ALA A 120 7.67 -8.48 -28.02
CA ALA A 120 8.43 -7.96 -29.15
C ALA A 120 8.02 -6.52 -29.52
N ARG A 121 7.05 -5.92 -28.82
CA ARG A 121 6.59 -4.55 -29.08
C ARG A 121 7.66 -3.52 -28.78
N THR A 122 7.68 -2.43 -29.56
CA THR A 122 8.55 -1.29 -29.28
C THR A 122 7.97 -0.40 -28.18
N ARG A 123 8.75 0.56 -27.68
CA ARG A 123 8.30 1.54 -26.69
C ARG A 123 7.21 2.46 -27.25
N GLU A 124 7.32 2.84 -28.51
CA GLU A 124 6.34 3.68 -29.19
C GLU A 124 5.01 2.95 -29.34
N GLU A 125 5.04 1.65 -29.63
CA GLU A 125 3.84 0.82 -29.66
C GLU A 125 3.25 0.64 -28.26
N ALA A 126 4.09 0.47 -27.23
CA ALA A 126 3.64 0.39 -25.84
C ALA A 126 2.93 1.67 -25.39
N ASP A 127 3.49 2.84 -25.73
CA ASP A 127 2.86 4.14 -25.47
C ASP A 127 1.51 4.26 -26.18
N LEU A 128 1.42 3.83 -27.45
CA LEU A 128 0.16 3.86 -28.20
C LEU A 128 -0.90 2.95 -27.56
N ILE A 129 -0.51 1.75 -27.13
CA ILE A 129 -1.42 0.84 -26.40
C ILE A 129 -1.89 1.50 -25.09
N LEU A 130 -0.98 2.06 -24.31
CA LEU A 130 -1.30 2.70 -23.03
C LEU A 130 -2.22 3.92 -23.21
N GLU A 131 -1.98 4.73 -24.23
CA GLU A 131 -2.82 5.86 -24.61
C GLU A 131 -4.25 5.41 -24.91
N GLN A 132 -4.40 4.36 -25.74
CA GLN A 132 -5.71 3.81 -26.07
C GLN A 132 -6.41 3.22 -24.84
N LEU A 133 -5.69 2.49 -23.98
CA LEU A 133 -6.23 1.98 -22.72
C LEU A 133 -6.74 3.12 -21.82
N ARG A 134 -5.97 4.20 -21.67
CA ARG A 134 -6.35 5.37 -20.88
C ARG A 134 -7.57 6.09 -21.45
N SER A 135 -7.75 6.11 -22.77
CA SER A 135 -8.94 6.69 -23.41
C SER A 135 -10.25 5.98 -23.06
N TYR A 136 -10.19 4.69 -22.71
CA TYR A 136 -11.36 3.89 -22.30
C TYR A 136 -11.56 3.83 -20.77
N ALA A 137 -10.55 4.22 -20.01
CA ALA A 137 -10.53 4.14 -18.55
C ALA A 137 -10.79 5.51 -17.90
N LYS A 138 -10.98 5.49 -16.58
CA LYS A 138 -10.90 6.67 -15.72
C LYS A 138 -9.97 6.35 -14.57
N GLU A 139 -9.35 7.38 -14.00
CA GLU A 139 -8.64 7.24 -12.74
C GLU A 139 -9.55 6.65 -11.66
N ILE A 140 -8.99 5.75 -10.85
CA ILE A 140 -9.69 5.15 -9.72
C ILE A 140 -9.41 6.01 -8.49
N PRO A 141 -10.44 6.57 -7.83
CA PRO A 141 -10.23 7.38 -6.64
C PRO A 141 -9.75 6.50 -5.48
N ALA A 142 -8.91 7.04 -4.60
CA ALA A 142 -8.39 6.32 -3.44
C ALA A 142 -9.47 5.75 -2.51
N SER A 143 -10.68 6.30 -2.51
CA SER A 143 -11.82 5.76 -1.75
C SER A 143 -12.21 4.34 -2.17
N LYS A 144 -11.91 3.94 -3.41
CA LYS A 144 -12.20 2.60 -3.95
C LYS A 144 -11.17 1.55 -3.56
N LEU A 145 -10.00 1.93 -3.03
CA LEU A 145 -8.95 0.98 -2.64
C LEU A 145 -9.28 0.15 -1.39
N GLY A 146 -10.39 0.48 -0.72
CA GLY A 146 -10.70 -0.07 0.60
C GLY A 146 -9.91 0.64 1.69
N GLY A 147 -9.68 -0.07 2.80
CA GLY A 147 -9.12 0.48 4.03
C GLY A 147 -9.40 -0.43 5.21
N VAL A 148 -8.77 -0.11 6.33
CA VAL A 148 -8.92 -0.82 7.60
C VAL A 148 -10.15 -0.29 8.35
N GLY A 149 -10.40 1.03 8.30
CA GLY A 149 -11.44 1.68 9.09
C GLY A 149 -11.04 1.90 10.54
N THR A 150 -11.98 2.33 11.39
CA THR A 150 -11.74 2.56 12.82
C THR A 150 -11.30 1.30 13.55
N LEU A 151 -10.37 1.44 14.51
CA LEU A 151 -9.95 0.38 15.42
C LEU A 151 -10.45 0.69 16.83
N GLU A 152 -11.01 -0.29 17.52
CA GLU A 152 -11.60 -0.13 18.86
C GLU A 152 -10.60 0.44 19.88
N ASP A 153 -9.36 -0.05 19.84
CA ASP A 153 -8.27 0.37 20.74
C ASP A 153 -7.69 1.77 20.44
N PHE A 154 -8.15 2.44 19.40
CA PHE A 154 -7.63 3.73 18.95
C PHE A 154 -8.73 4.79 18.91
N PRO A 155 -8.86 5.62 19.96
CA PRO A 155 -9.93 6.62 20.05
C PRO A 155 -9.76 7.78 19.06
N ALA A 156 -8.56 8.00 18.52
CA ALA A 156 -8.34 8.98 17.45
C ALA A 156 -8.05 8.27 16.12
N TYR A 157 -8.77 8.68 15.08
CA TYR A 157 -8.68 8.12 13.74
C TYR A 157 -8.88 9.21 12.68
N VAL A 158 -8.01 9.21 11.68
CA VAL A 158 -8.11 10.04 10.50
C VAL A 158 -7.83 9.21 9.27
N ARG A 159 -8.70 9.31 8.27
CA ARG A 159 -8.45 8.85 6.92
C ARG A 159 -8.31 10.03 5.98
N THR A 160 -7.27 9.99 5.16
CA THR A 160 -6.97 10.99 4.12
C THR A 160 -6.84 10.26 2.79
N LEU A 161 -7.54 10.78 1.78
CA LEU A 161 -7.46 10.29 0.41
C LEU A 161 -6.47 11.17 -0.34
N SER A 162 -5.49 10.55 -0.99
CA SER A 162 -4.41 11.22 -1.71
C SER A 162 -4.10 10.48 -3.00
N SER A 163 -3.15 11.01 -3.76
CA SER A 163 -2.55 10.39 -4.92
C SER A 163 -1.14 10.93 -5.10
N PHE A 164 -0.25 10.14 -5.68
CA PHE A 164 1.08 10.59 -6.08
C PHE A 164 1.36 10.23 -7.53
N THR A 165 2.31 10.94 -8.14
CA THR A 165 2.69 10.75 -9.54
C THR A 165 4.08 10.12 -9.63
N LEU A 166 4.20 9.03 -10.39
CA LEU A 166 5.50 8.46 -10.76
C LEU A 166 5.90 8.98 -12.13
N LYS A 167 7.05 9.65 -12.17
CA LYS A 167 7.58 10.22 -13.40
C LYS A 167 8.19 9.14 -14.28
N THR A 168 7.73 9.08 -15.52
CA THR A 168 8.35 8.20 -16.50
C THR A 168 9.76 8.70 -16.83
N THR A 169 10.73 7.79 -16.97
CA THR A 169 12.08 8.17 -17.40
C THR A 169 12.15 8.25 -18.92
N LYS A 170 11.47 7.34 -19.60
CA LYS A 170 11.31 7.29 -21.06
C LYS A 170 9.84 7.13 -21.40
N GLY A 171 9.43 7.63 -22.57
CA GLY A 171 8.04 7.60 -23.02
C GLY A 171 7.25 8.84 -22.61
N LYS A 172 5.93 8.79 -22.75
CA LYS A 172 5.05 9.97 -22.72
C LYS A 172 4.22 10.13 -21.45
N PHE A 173 3.94 9.04 -20.77
CA PHE A 173 2.92 8.96 -19.73
C PHE A 173 3.53 8.69 -18.36
N ASP A 174 3.27 9.60 -17.43
CA ASP A 174 3.47 9.39 -15.99
C ASP A 174 2.35 8.52 -15.40
N ALA A 175 2.63 7.81 -14.31
CA ALA A 175 1.61 7.06 -13.55
C ALA A 175 0.96 7.96 -12.49
N VAL A 176 -0.34 7.84 -12.29
CA VAL A 176 -1.08 8.47 -11.19
C VAL A 176 -1.58 7.38 -10.26
N ILE A 177 -0.98 7.30 -9.07
CA ILE A 177 -1.23 6.23 -8.12
C ILE A 177 -2.13 6.78 -6.99
N PRO A 178 -3.36 6.29 -6.83
CA PRO A 178 -4.21 6.66 -5.70
C PRO A 178 -3.68 6.03 -4.41
N ALA A 179 -3.82 6.74 -3.29
CA ALA A 179 -3.42 6.25 -1.97
C ALA A 179 -4.41 6.67 -0.88
N GLY A 180 -4.75 5.73 0.00
CA GLY A 180 -5.49 6.01 1.24
C GLY A 180 -4.55 5.95 2.43
N VAL A 181 -4.41 7.05 3.17
CA VAL A 181 -3.62 7.12 4.41
C VAL A 181 -4.56 7.07 5.59
N GLU A 182 -4.38 6.10 6.47
CA GLU A 182 -5.15 5.92 7.71
C GLU A 182 -4.21 6.04 8.90
N ILE A 183 -4.51 6.95 9.82
CA ILE A 183 -3.70 7.19 11.02
C ILE A 183 -4.56 7.00 12.25
N TYR A 184 -3.99 6.27 13.21
CA TYR A 184 -4.59 5.93 14.47
C TYR A 184 -3.74 6.49 15.60
N GLY A 185 -4.38 7.03 16.62
CA GLY A 185 -3.70 7.56 17.80
C GLY A 185 -4.37 7.12 19.09
N ARG A 186 -3.55 6.88 20.12
CA ARG A 186 -4.01 6.66 21.50
C ARG A 186 -3.00 7.16 22.52
N ALA A 187 -3.50 7.63 23.67
CA ALA A 187 -2.69 8.15 24.77
C ALA A 187 -2.45 7.09 25.84
N ASP A 188 -1.70 6.03 25.51
CA ASP A 188 -1.50 4.86 26.39
C ASP A 188 -0.16 4.86 27.14
N GLY A 189 0.73 5.81 26.87
CA GLY A 189 2.06 5.90 27.49
C GLY A 189 3.06 4.86 26.98
N LEU A 190 2.68 4.00 26.02
CA LEU A 190 3.53 2.92 25.51
C LEU A 190 4.41 3.35 24.34
N GLY A 191 4.05 4.44 23.66
CA GLY A 191 4.85 4.97 22.55
C GLY A 191 5.01 4.01 21.38
N ARG A 192 4.05 3.11 21.13
CA ARG A 192 4.09 2.15 20.02
C ARG A 192 3.91 2.86 18.69
N ARG A 193 4.83 2.63 17.76
CA ARG A 193 4.91 3.31 16.46
C ARG A 193 4.97 2.23 15.41
N GLN A 194 3.95 2.15 14.56
CA GLN A 194 3.88 1.12 13.55
C GLN A 194 3.42 1.69 12.23
N VAL A 195 4.08 1.27 11.16
CA VAL A 195 3.73 1.64 9.80
C VAL A 195 3.37 0.38 9.03
N PHE A 196 2.32 0.49 8.23
CA PHE A 196 1.76 -0.57 7.43
C PHE A 196 1.58 -0.08 6.00
N VAL A 197 1.86 -0.95 5.05
CA VAL A 197 1.49 -0.77 3.65
C VAL A 197 0.60 -1.95 3.27
N ASN A 198 -0.59 -1.65 2.77
CA ASN A 198 -1.60 -2.65 2.41
C ASN A 198 -1.86 -3.66 3.54
N LYS A 199 -2.08 -3.16 4.77
CA LYS A 199 -2.34 -3.97 5.99
C LYS A 199 -1.19 -4.91 6.39
N THR A 200 0.00 -4.71 5.82
CA THR A 200 1.21 -5.48 6.15
C THR A 200 2.20 -4.55 6.85
N PRO A 201 2.75 -4.93 8.03
CA PRO A 201 3.75 -4.11 8.69
C PRO A 201 4.98 -3.91 7.79
N THR A 202 5.60 -2.72 7.85
CA THR A 202 6.74 -2.38 6.98
C THR A 202 8.06 -2.88 7.54
N THR A 203 8.92 -3.45 6.69
CA THR A 203 10.22 -4.03 7.12
C THR A 203 11.30 -2.98 7.33
N GLY A 204 11.09 -1.78 6.79
CA GLY A 204 11.99 -0.65 7.00
C GLY A 204 11.77 0.00 8.35
N ASP A 205 12.85 0.56 8.89
CA ASP A 205 12.81 1.36 10.10
C ASP A 205 12.08 2.68 9.83
N VAL A 206 10.92 2.86 10.46
CA VAL A 206 10.20 4.15 10.50
C VAL A 206 9.99 4.53 11.95
N ASP A 207 10.49 5.71 12.33
CA ASP A 207 10.26 6.29 13.65
C ASP A 207 9.23 7.41 13.60
N ILE A 208 8.29 7.35 14.55
CA ILE A 208 7.26 8.37 14.81
C ILE A 208 7.37 8.77 16.29
N SER A 209 8.38 9.58 16.63
CA SER A 209 8.60 9.98 18.03
C SER A 209 7.87 11.26 18.40
N TYR A 210 7.35 11.34 19.63
CA TYR A 210 6.76 12.56 20.18
C TYR A 210 7.60 13.11 21.34
N TYR A 211 7.96 14.39 21.29
CA TYR A 211 8.67 15.10 22.36
C TYR A 211 8.24 16.57 22.40
N GLU A 212 7.90 17.09 23.59
CA GLU A 212 7.63 18.51 23.84
C GLU A 212 6.88 19.26 22.72
N LYS A 213 5.69 18.75 22.33
CA LYS A 213 4.83 19.33 21.27
C LYS A 213 5.32 19.14 19.84
N ARG A 214 6.25 18.21 19.61
CA ARG A 214 6.75 17.86 18.28
C ARG A 214 6.57 16.37 18.02
N ILE A 215 6.16 16.04 16.81
CA ILE A 215 6.23 14.68 16.27
C ILE A 215 7.36 14.65 15.24
N ASN A 216 8.39 13.84 15.46
CA ASN A 216 9.44 13.61 14.47
C ASN A 216 9.07 12.38 13.64
N LEU A 217 9.17 12.51 12.32
CA LEU A 217 8.99 11.46 11.34
C LEU A 217 10.30 11.21 10.63
N TYR A 218 10.81 10.00 10.75
CA TYR A 218 12.08 9.62 10.15
C TYR A 218 12.04 8.19 9.60
N GLY A 219 12.72 7.96 8.48
CA GLY A 219 12.85 6.64 7.86
C GLY A 219 11.89 6.42 6.69
N CYS A 220 12.21 5.44 5.83
CA CYS A 220 11.43 5.14 4.62
C CYS A 220 11.13 6.39 3.76
N GLY A 221 12.13 7.26 3.54
CA GLY A 221 11.97 8.51 2.79
C GLY A 221 11.35 9.69 3.56
N LEU A 222 10.95 9.51 4.82
CA LEU A 222 10.46 10.59 5.68
C LEU A 222 11.60 11.28 6.43
N SER A 223 11.53 12.61 6.50
CA SER A 223 12.44 13.45 7.30
C SER A 223 11.73 14.78 7.63
N GLN A 224 10.82 14.73 8.60
CA GLN A 224 9.99 15.89 8.97
C GLN A 224 9.84 16.02 10.48
N VAL A 225 9.70 17.26 10.95
CA VAL A 225 9.33 17.59 12.32
C VAL A 225 8.02 18.37 12.29
N LEU A 226 7.00 17.85 12.97
CA LEU A 226 5.65 18.41 12.98
C LEU A 226 5.37 19.07 14.32
N GLU A 227 4.98 20.34 14.31
CA GLU A 227 4.41 20.96 15.50
C GLU A 227 3.01 20.41 15.77
N CYS A 228 2.72 20.12 17.04
CA CYS A 228 1.44 19.58 17.47
C CYS A 228 1.07 20.07 18.89
N PRO A 229 -0.18 19.90 19.34
CA PRO A 229 -0.56 20.23 20.71
C PRO A 229 0.22 19.41 21.74
N ARG A 230 0.25 19.87 22.99
CA ARG A 230 0.80 19.06 24.10
C ARG A 230 -0.11 17.86 24.38
N LEU A 231 0.37 16.67 24.03
CA LEU A 231 -0.24 15.37 24.27
C LEU A 231 0.23 14.77 25.62
N ALA A 232 -0.40 13.66 26.02
CA ALA A 232 0.11 12.81 27.09
C ALA A 232 1.51 12.29 26.73
N PRO A 233 2.36 11.95 27.72
CA PRO A 233 3.66 11.34 27.45
C PRO A 233 3.50 10.04 26.65
N ASN A 234 4.42 9.80 25.70
CA ASN A 234 4.51 8.58 24.89
C ASN A 234 3.18 8.11 24.26
N PRO A 235 2.52 8.94 23.43
CA PRO A 235 1.36 8.48 22.67
C PRO A 235 1.78 7.42 21.64
N SER A 236 0.89 6.48 21.37
CA SER A 236 1.06 5.47 20.32
C SER A 236 0.39 5.93 19.02
N PHE A 237 1.08 5.73 17.89
CA PHE A 237 0.60 6.08 16.56
C PHE A 237 0.78 4.91 15.59
N TRP A 238 -0.28 4.55 14.88
CA TRP A 238 -0.21 3.61 13.76
C TRP A 238 -0.55 4.34 12.45
N VAL A 239 0.15 3.99 11.38
CA VAL A 239 -0.04 4.54 10.04
C VAL A 239 -0.23 3.40 9.05
N ASN A 240 -1.35 3.35 8.35
CA ASN A 240 -1.58 2.41 7.24
C ASN A 240 -1.72 3.17 5.93
N VAL A 241 -1.03 2.70 4.90
CA VAL A 241 -1.18 3.20 3.53
C VAL A 241 -1.78 2.10 2.65
N MET A 242 -2.94 2.36 2.08
CA MET A 242 -3.55 1.53 1.04
C MET A 242 -3.23 2.09 -0.33
N THR A 243 -2.52 1.34 -1.18
CA THR A 243 -2.13 1.77 -2.53
C THR A 243 -1.92 0.56 -3.44
N PRO A 244 -2.29 0.60 -4.73
CA PRO A 244 -2.01 -0.50 -5.66
C PRO A 244 -0.51 -0.65 -5.94
N TYR A 245 0.27 0.39 -5.71
CA TYR A 245 1.73 0.38 -5.87
C TYR A 245 2.38 1.29 -4.82
N MET A 246 3.45 0.80 -4.19
CA MET A 246 4.28 1.58 -3.28
C MET A 246 5.73 1.49 -3.79
N PRO A 247 6.38 2.62 -4.15
CA PRO A 247 7.79 2.60 -4.51
C PRO A 247 8.63 2.08 -3.33
N ILE A 248 9.79 1.51 -3.63
CA ILE A 248 10.70 0.97 -2.61
C ILE A 248 12.03 1.72 -2.63
N VAL A 249 12.60 1.97 -1.45
CA VAL A 249 13.89 2.68 -1.29
C VAL A 249 15.07 1.72 -1.51
N SER A 250 14.90 0.44 -1.22
CA SER A 250 15.95 -0.57 -1.29
C SER A 250 15.41 -1.96 -1.68
N ASN A 251 16.32 -2.89 -2.00
CA ASN A 251 15.98 -4.30 -2.24
C ASN A 251 15.35 -4.99 -1.02
N GLY A 252 15.40 -4.38 0.17
CA GLY A 252 14.82 -4.90 1.41
C GLY A 252 13.29 -4.78 1.52
N LYS A 253 12.61 -4.40 0.42
CA LYS A 253 11.16 -4.11 0.38
C LYS A 253 10.74 -2.94 1.29
N GLU A 254 11.69 -2.09 1.65
CA GLU A 254 11.42 -0.89 2.43
C GLU A 254 10.63 0.10 1.56
N PRO A 255 9.44 0.56 1.98
CA PRO A 255 8.66 1.49 1.19
C PRO A 255 9.32 2.87 1.15
N ASP A 256 9.13 3.58 0.04
CA ASP A 256 9.41 5.01 -0.05
C ASP A 256 8.13 5.79 0.26
N LEU A 257 8.00 6.25 1.50
CA LEU A 257 6.87 7.03 1.97
C LEU A 257 7.01 8.52 1.64
N SER A 258 8.13 8.95 1.03
CA SER A 258 8.34 10.37 0.66
C SER A 258 7.24 10.88 -0.27
N VAL A 259 6.72 10.01 -1.14
CA VAL A 259 5.61 10.31 -2.06
C VAL A 259 4.29 10.63 -1.35
N LEU A 260 4.17 10.33 -0.06
CA LEU A 260 2.99 10.57 0.78
C LEU A 260 3.30 11.38 2.04
N ALA A 261 4.49 11.98 2.13
CA ALA A 261 4.97 12.60 3.37
C ALA A 261 4.02 13.71 3.87
N GLU A 262 3.51 14.56 2.99
CA GLU A 262 2.54 15.60 3.33
C GLU A 262 1.21 15.03 3.82
N ALA A 263 0.67 14.02 3.12
CA ALA A 263 -0.59 13.39 3.51
C ALA A 263 -0.50 12.70 4.88
N ILE A 264 0.65 12.07 5.17
CA ILE A 264 0.95 11.47 6.47
C ILE A 264 1.07 12.56 7.54
N ALA A 265 1.83 13.62 7.28
CA ALA A 265 2.05 14.71 8.21
C ALA A 265 0.75 15.42 8.60
N ASP A 266 -0.09 15.77 7.63
CA ASP A 266 -1.38 16.42 7.88
C ASP A 266 -2.34 15.52 8.65
N SER A 267 -2.35 14.23 8.32
CA SER A 267 -3.17 13.25 9.03
C SER A 267 -2.71 13.09 10.48
N LEU A 268 -1.40 13.08 10.75
CA LEU A 268 -0.85 13.02 12.11
C LEU A 268 -1.22 14.25 12.93
N ARG A 269 -1.13 15.45 12.36
CA ARG A 269 -1.55 16.69 13.04
C ARG A 269 -3.02 16.62 13.44
N ARG A 270 -3.88 16.09 12.56
CA ARG A 270 -5.32 15.93 12.83
C ARG A 270 -5.58 14.89 13.93
N VAL A 271 -4.89 13.74 13.91
CA VAL A 271 -4.99 12.73 14.98
C VAL A 271 -4.50 13.28 16.32
N ALA A 272 -3.37 13.99 16.34
CA ALA A 272 -2.87 14.65 17.55
C ALA A 272 -3.88 15.68 18.10
N GLY A 273 -4.55 16.43 17.22
CA GLY A 273 -5.65 17.33 17.58
C GLY A 273 -6.83 16.61 18.24
N GLN A 274 -7.25 15.46 17.68
CA GLN A 274 -8.31 14.63 18.26
C GLN A 274 -7.94 14.11 19.66
N LEU A 275 -6.72 13.58 19.83
CA LEU A 275 -6.22 13.13 21.13
C LEU A 275 -6.20 14.25 22.16
N LYS A 276 -5.81 15.47 21.76
CA LYS A 276 -5.81 16.63 22.65
C LYS A 276 -7.22 16.98 23.13
N LYS A 277 -8.20 16.95 22.23
CA LYS A 277 -9.59 17.28 22.53
C LYS A 277 -10.18 16.29 23.54
N GLN A 278 -9.98 15.00 23.31
CA GLN A 278 -10.46 13.92 24.21
C GLN A 278 -9.90 14.07 25.62
N ALA A 279 -8.59 14.34 25.76
CA ALA A 279 -7.98 14.57 27.07
C ALA A 279 -8.50 15.84 27.79
N GLY A 280 -9.05 16.81 27.06
CA GLY A 280 -9.72 17.99 27.62
C GLY A 280 -11.13 17.68 28.12
N GLU A 281 -11.88 16.88 27.37
CA GLU A 281 -13.25 16.46 27.69
C GLU A 281 -13.26 15.56 28.94
N GLU A 282 -12.37 14.57 29.03
CA GLU A 282 -12.24 13.69 30.21
C GLU A 282 -11.91 14.47 31.50
N ARG A 283 -11.09 15.52 31.42
CA ARG A 283 -10.78 16.39 32.56
C ARG A 283 -11.96 17.24 32.99
N THR A 284 -12.81 17.63 32.05
CA THR A 284 -13.99 18.45 32.33
C THR A 284 -15.08 17.60 32.97
N ASP A 285 -15.31 16.38 32.48
CA ASP A 285 -16.34 15.48 33.01
C ASP A 285 -15.99 14.94 34.41
N SER A 286 -14.71 14.61 34.65
CA SER A 286 -14.20 14.24 35.99
C SER A 286 -14.23 15.39 37.00
N SER A 287 -14.17 16.64 36.54
CA SER A 287 -14.33 17.81 37.41
C SER A 287 -15.80 18.08 37.78
N LEU A 288 -16.74 17.85 36.86
CA LEU A 288 -18.18 17.98 37.09
C LEU A 288 -18.74 16.88 38.01
N THR A 289 -18.16 15.67 37.99
CA THR A 289 -18.53 14.59 38.93
C THR A 289 -18.02 14.86 40.35
N ARG A 290 -16.85 15.51 40.50
CA ARG A 290 -16.32 15.92 41.82
C ARG A 290 -17.09 17.08 42.46
N GLU A 291 -17.63 18.01 41.68
CA GLU A 291 -18.48 19.08 42.21
C GLU A 291 -19.86 18.59 42.67
N LYS A 292 -20.41 17.52 42.07
CA LYS A 292 -21.72 16.95 42.47
C LYS A 292 -21.70 16.08 43.73
N TYR A 293 -20.53 15.56 44.12
CA TYR A 293 -20.37 14.77 45.34
C TYR A 293 -19.09 15.18 46.08
N PRO A 294 -19.10 16.30 46.82
CA PRO A 294 -18.02 16.59 47.74
C PRO A 294 -17.95 15.46 48.77
N LEU A 295 -16.80 14.79 48.84
CA LEU A 295 -16.48 13.82 49.89
C LEU A 295 -16.78 14.47 51.24
N ARG A 296 -17.85 14.03 51.91
CA ARG A 296 -18.11 14.39 53.30
C ARG A 296 -17.03 13.71 54.14
N SER A 297 -16.00 14.47 54.49
CA SER A 297 -15.01 14.08 55.50
C SER A 297 -15.72 13.80 56.83
N ARG A 298 -15.52 12.60 57.36
CA ARG A 298 -15.69 12.29 58.79
C ARG A 298 -14.36 12.45 59.49
#